data_AF-A0A3G2Z7G2-F1
#
_entry.id   AF-A0A3G2Z7G2-F1
#
_cell.length_a   1.000
_cell.length_b   1.000
_cell.length_c   1.000
_cell.angle_alpha   90.00
_cell.angle_beta   90.00
_cell.angle_gamma   90.00
#
_symmetry.space_group_name_H-M   'P 1'
#
loop_
_entity.id
_entity.type
_entity.pdbx_description
1 polymer ?
#
loop_
_entity_poly.entity_id
_entity_poly.type
_entity_poly.pdbx_seq_one_letter_code
_entity_poly.pdbx_strand_id
1 'polypeptide(L)'
;MLCRLKIWLYAGISHGDNPQKTVSLVSLRGFSETKRQSSLIIKTNCVFTSAYSSTVRSVPYSSFNHYLAGLIEGEGSIIVPSSKKDKKGRVTYPSVQIVFALMDLPLALKVQKTLGHGSISRKKSQAAYIFTINSREGLLKIINLVNGKFKTDKIAALYKLIEWYKVKGLTLDLLPKCTIPLNSSSWLAGFI
;
A
#
# COMPACT_ATOMS: atom_id res chain seq x y z
N MET A 1 11.07 -49.27 -15.45
CA MET A 1 10.12 -50.12 -16.21
C MET A 1 8.93 -50.49 -15.32
N LEU A 2 7.86 -51.01 -15.93
CA LEU A 2 6.61 -51.48 -15.30
C LEU A 2 5.65 -50.39 -14.77
N CYS A 3 4.81 -49.94 -15.71
CA CYS A 3 3.57 -49.21 -15.49
C CYS A 3 2.54 -50.09 -14.75
N ARG A 4 1.65 -49.50 -13.92
CA ARG A 4 0.39 -50.14 -13.50
C ARG A 4 -0.80 -49.37 -14.05
N LEU A 5 -1.33 -49.89 -15.15
CA LEU A 5 -2.58 -49.49 -15.78
C LEU A 5 -3.76 -49.84 -14.87
N LYS A 6 -4.77 -48.96 -14.77
CA LYS A 6 -6.11 -49.34 -14.27
C LYS A 6 -7.14 -48.92 -15.31
N ILE A 7 -7.67 -49.92 -15.99
CA ILE A 7 -8.76 -49.81 -16.97
C ILE A 7 -10.09 -49.80 -16.21
N TRP A 8 -11.03 -48.97 -16.62
CA TRP A 8 -12.46 -49.26 -16.53
C TRP A 8 -13.11 -48.92 -17.88
N LEU A 9 -13.92 -49.85 -18.38
CA LEU A 9 -14.55 -49.81 -19.71
C LEU A 9 -15.93 -49.15 -19.65
N TYR A 10 -16.35 -48.60 -20.80
CA TYR A 10 -17.67 -48.00 -21.06
C TYR A 10 -18.72 -49.03 -21.46
N ALA A 11 -19.97 -48.82 -21.04
CA ALA A 11 -21.25 -49.09 -21.75
C ALA A 11 -22.43 -48.67 -20.81
N GLY A 12 -23.59 -48.16 -21.24
CA GLY A 12 -24.05 -47.70 -22.55
C GLY A 12 -25.54 -47.25 -22.48
N ILE A 13 -25.83 -46.05 -23.01
CA ILE A 13 -26.90 -45.69 -23.99
C ILE A 13 -28.25 -46.45 -23.87
N SER A 14 -29.41 -45.80 -23.69
CA SER A 14 -30.25 -45.13 -24.72
C SER A 14 -31.56 -44.58 -24.07
N HIS A 15 -32.51 -43.84 -24.68
CA HIS A 15 -32.76 -43.29 -26.04
C HIS A 15 -33.78 -42.12 -25.87
N GLY A 16 -33.93 -41.20 -26.84
CA GLY A 16 -35.02 -40.19 -26.78
C GLY A 16 -34.85 -38.93 -27.64
N ASP A 17 -34.74 -39.08 -28.96
CA ASP A 17 -34.52 -38.00 -29.93
C ASP A 17 -35.77 -37.15 -30.24
N ASN A 18 -35.61 -35.84 -30.50
CA ASN A 18 -35.86 -35.18 -31.81
C ASN A 18 -35.57 -33.64 -31.78
N PRO A 19 -35.44 -32.93 -32.94
CA PRO A 19 -34.40 -31.89 -33.08
C PRO A 19 -34.88 -30.57 -33.75
N GLN A 20 -33.96 -29.59 -33.89
CA GLN A 20 -33.86 -28.74 -35.10
C GLN A 20 -32.41 -28.38 -35.47
N LYS A 21 -32.19 -28.07 -36.77
CA LYS A 21 -30.92 -28.06 -37.54
C LYS A 21 -30.98 -26.96 -38.63
N THR A 22 -29.93 -26.34 -39.18
CA THR A 22 -28.45 -26.46 -38.96
C THR A 22 -27.70 -25.19 -39.41
N VAL A 23 -26.49 -25.01 -38.85
CA VAL A 23 -25.26 -24.36 -39.39
C VAL A 23 -25.28 -23.78 -40.83
N SER A 24 -24.81 -22.53 -41.01
CA SER A 24 -23.72 -22.11 -41.96
C SER A 24 -23.68 -20.58 -42.21
N LEU A 25 -22.76 -20.06 -43.04
CA LEU A 25 -21.43 -19.57 -42.65
C LEU A 25 -20.95 -18.47 -43.65
N VAL A 26 -20.24 -17.43 -43.17
CA VAL A 26 -19.48 -16.38 -43.92
C VAL A 26 -20.27 -15.29 -44.69
N SER A 27 -20.17 -14.04 -44.20
CA SER A 27 -19.91 -12.77 -44.96
C SER A 27 -20.03 -11.50 -44.08
N LEU A 28 -19.44 -10.32 -44.34
CA LEU A 28 -18.17 -9.97 -45.02
C LEU A 28 -17.72 -8.51 -44.68
N ARG A 29 -16.61 -8.32 -43.93
CA ARG A 29 -15.76 -7.10 -43.77
C ARG A 29 -16.37 -5.79 -43.17
N GLY A 30 -15.60 -4.98 -42.44
CA GLY A 30 -14.20 -5.16 -42.01
C GLY A 30 -13.54 -3.98 -41.28
N PHE A 31 -12.24 -4.15 -40.98
CA PHE A 31 -11.18 -3.17 -40.58
C PHE A 31 -11.46 -2.21 -39.40
N SER A 32 -10.56 -2.02 -38.41
CA SER A 32 -9.09 -1.90 -38.50
C SER A 32 -8.32 -2.59 -37.36
N GLU A 33 -7.03 -2.87 -37.63
CA GLU A 33 -5.99 -3.34 -36.69
C GLU A 33 -5.49 -2.16 -35.79
N THR A 34 -4.61 -2.25 -34.76
CA THR A 34 -3.28 -2.93 -34.70
C THR A 34 -2.76 -3.17 -33.25
N LYS A 35 -1.66 -3.93 -33.11
CA LYS A 35 -1.01 -4.39 -31.86
C LYS A 35 0.05 -3.42 -31.28
N ARG A 36 0.35 -3.61 -29.97
CA ARG A 36 1.66 -3.56 -29.26
C ARG A 36 2.60 -2.33 -29.35
N GLN A 37 3.15 -2.01 -28.15
CA GLN A 37 4.54 -1.65 -27.83
C GLN A 37 5.00 -0.17 -27.67
N SER A 38 5.42 0.12 -26.43
CA SER A 38 6.64 0.85 -25.98
C SER A 38 6.85 2.38 -26.12
N SER A 39 7.35 2.92 -24.99
CA SER A 39 8.41 3.94 -24.80
C SER A 39 8.15 5.47 -24.94
N LEU A 40 8.26 6.11 -23.76
CA LEU A 40 9.03 7.34 -23.42
C LEU A 40 8.47 8.76 -23.70
N ILE A 41 8.21 9.49 -22.59
CA ILE A 41 8.63 10.88 -22.21
C ILE A 41 8.57 11.96 -23.32
N ILE A 42 7.86 13.09 -23.17
CA ILE A 42 8.25 14.28 -22.37
C ILE A 42 7.03 15.14 -21.94
N LYS A 43 7.11 15.65 -20.69
CA LYS A 43 6.63 16.92 -20.07
C LYS A 43 5.83 17.92 -20.96
N THR A 44 4.96 18.80 -20.45
CA THR A 44 5.09 19.65 -19.24
C THR A 44 3.75 20.36 -18.89
N ASN A 45 3.74 21.05 -17.74
CA ASN A 45 2.85 22.14 -17.31
C ASN A 45 1.45 21.80 -16.77
N CYS A 46 1.42 21.66 -15.45
CA CYS A 46 0.23 21.71 -14.62
C CYS A 46 -0.33 23.14 -14.55
N VAL A 47 -1.53 23.36 -15.10
CA VAL A 47 -2.43 24.45 -14.68
C VAL A 47 -3.82 23.85 -14.58
N PHE A 48 -4.33 23.65 -13.36
CA PHE A 48 -5.72 23.26 -13.13
C PHE A 48 -6.39 24.30 -12.22
N THR A 49 -6.82 25.39 -12.82
CA THR A 49 -7.57 26.45 -12.15
C THR A 49 -9.07 26.21 -12.22
N SER A 50 -9.71 26.29 -11.05
CA SER A 50 -11.13 26.61 -10.84
C SER A 50 -12.20 25.65 -11.41
N ALA A 51 -12.81 24.89 -10.50
CA ALA A 51 -14.28 24.83 -10.27
C ALA A 51 -14.74 23.45 -9.75
N TYR A 52 -14.42 23.11 -8.50
CA TYR A 52 -15.14 22.04 -7.80
C TYR A 52 -15.49 22.48 -6.37
N SER A 53 -16.66 23.10 -6.23
CA SER A 53 -17.20 23.49 -4.92
C SER A 53 -17.80 22.27 -4.22
N SER A 54 -16.98 21.57 -3.45
CA SER A 54 -17.44 20.84 -2.28
C SER A 54 -16.43 21.08 -1.17
N THR A 55 -16.89 21.51 -0.01
CA THR A 55 -16.05 22.01 1.10
C THR A 55 -15.41 20.87 1.90
N VAL A 56 -14.68 19.99 1.21
CA VAL A 56 -13.60 19.25 1.86
C VAL A 56 -12.55 20.29 2.25
N ARG A 57 -12.57 20.74 3.51
CA ARG A 57 -11.48 21.56 4.06
C ARG A 57 -10.18 20.81 3.78
N SER A 58 -9.37 21.35 2.87
CA SER A 58 -8.03 20.85 2.62
C SER A 58 -7.24 21.06 3.89
N VAL A 59 -7.12 20.01 4.71
CA VAL A 59 -6.23 20.00 5.86
C VAL A 59 -4.87 20.39 5.30
N PRO A 60 -4.29 21.55 5.70
CA PRO A 60 -3.01 21.96 5.16
C PRO A 60 -2.03 20.83 5.43
N TYR A 61 -1.21 20.46 4.43
CA TYR A 61 -0.41 19.23 4.49
C TYR A 61 0.44 19.14 5.76
N SER A 62 0.85 20.28 6.34
CA SER A 62 1.43 20.38 7.68
C SER A 62 0.64 19.67 8.78
N SER A 63 -0.68 19.84 8.86
CA SER A 63 -1.52 19.28 9.93
C SER A 63 -1.80 17.78 9.76
N PHE A 64 -1.97 17.27 8.54
CA PHE A 64 -2.02 15.80 8.37
C PHE A 64 -0.68 15.16 8.73
N ASN A 65 0.43 15.81 8.38
CA ASN A 65 1.77 15.29 8.63
C ASN A 65 2.15 15.25 10.12
N HIS A 66 1.75 16.25 10.89
CA HIS A 66 1.92 16.21 12.35
C HIS A 66 1.03 15.16 13.00
N TYR A 67 -0.25 15.07 12.61
CA TYR A 67 -1.16 14.02 13.07
C TYR A 67 -0.60 12.61 12.80
N LEU A 68 -0.11 12.37 11.58
CA LEU A 68 0.50 11.10 11.19
C LEU A 68 1.79 10.80 11.97
N ALA A 69 2.60 11.81 12.28
CA ALA A 69 3.77 11.65 13.14
C ALA A 69 3.36 11.21 14.56
N GLY A 70 2.36 11.88 15.17
CA GLY A 70 1.81 11.49 16.47
C GLY A 70 1.23 10.08 16.47
N LEU A 71 0.47 9.71 15.43
CA LEU A 71 -0.11 8.37 15.27
C LEU A 71 0.96 7.26 15.14
N ILE A 72 2.09 7.55 14.48
CA ILE A 72 3.21 6.60 14.45
C ILE A 72 3.98 6.60 15.77
N GLU A 73 4.01 7.72 16.50
CA GLU A 73 4.68 7.83 17.81
C GLU A 73 3.92 7.18 18.96
N GLY A 74 2.58 7.22 18.97
CA GLY A 74 1.72 6.38 19.81
C GLY A 74 1.68 4.94 19.29
N GLU A 75 0.63 4.63 18.51
CA GLU A 75 0.27 3.25 18.10
C GLU A 75 1.12 2.64 16.97
N GLY A 76 2.11 3.37 16.46
CA GLY A 76 2.98 2.91 15.40
C GLY A 76 4.18 2.06 15.85
N SER A 77 4.78 1.36 14.89
CA SER A 77 6.09 0.72 15.02
C SER A 77 6.86 0.83 13.70
N ILE A 78 8.08 1.33 13.77
CA ILE A 78 9.01 1.42 12.63
C ILE A 78 9.99 0.26 12.75
N ILE A 79 9.77 -0.79 11.97
CA ILE A 79 10.59 -2.00 11.97
C ILE A 79 11.65 -1.86 10.88
N VAL A 80 12.93 -1.81 11.28
CA VAL A 80 14.08 -1.80 10.36
C VAL A 80 14.95 -3.02 10.68
N PRO A 81 15.16 -3.95 9.73
CA PRO A 81 15.93 -5.16 9.99
C PRO A 81 17.44 -4.88 10.00
N SER A 82 18.17 -5.36 11.01
CA SER A 82 19.63 -5.18 11.10
C SER A 82 20.42 -5.98 10.06
N SER A 83 19.86 -7.11 9.60
CA SER A 83 20.47 -8.01 8.61
C SER A 83 19.60 -8.08 7.35
N LYS A 84 20.21 -8.31 6.17
CA LYS A 84 19.51 -8.49 4.89
C LYS A 84 18.65 -9.76 4.81
N LYS A 85 18.93 -10.73 5.67
CA LYS A 85 18.21 -12.01 5.80
C LYS A 85 17.90 -12.29 7.27
N ASP A 86 16.78 -12.95 7.53
CA ASP A 86 16.45 -13.47 8.86
C ASP A 86 17.22 -14.78 9.17
N LYS A 87 17.03 -15.31 10.38
CA LYS A 87 17.60 -16.61 10.82
C LYS A 87 17.17 -17.82 9.97
N LYS A 88 16.17 -17.66 9.09
CA LYS A 88 15.66 -18.68 8.15
C LYS A 88 16.09 -18.40 6.70
N GLY A 89 17.02 -17.46 6.48
CA GLY A 89 17.53 -17.10 5.16
C GLY A 89 16.60 -16.24 4.30
N ARG A 90 15.44 -15.84 4.81
CA ARG A 90 14.42 -15.06 4.07
C ARG A 90 14.83 -13.59 4.04
N VAL A 91 14.68 -12.94 2.88
CA VAL A 91 15.02 -11.51 2.73
C VAL A 91 14.06 -10.66 3.56
N THR A 92 14.64 -9.76 4.35
CA THR A 92 13.94 -8.85 5.26
C THR A 92 13.90 -7.45 4.67
N TYR A 93 12.76 -6.78 4.84
CA TYR A 93 12.54 -5.40 4.41
C TYR A 93 11.99 -4.59 5.59
N PRO A 94 12.27 -3.28 5.64
CA PRO A 94 11.64 -2.41 6.63
C PRO A 94 10.13 -2.36 6.44
N SER A 95 9.40 -2.04 7.50
CA SER A 95 7.97 -1.74 7.46
C SER A 95 7.59 -0.75 8.54
N VAL A 96 6.60 0.09 8.25
CA VAL A 96 5.87 0.86 9.27
C VAL A 96 4.55 0.16 9.50
N GLN A 97 4.22 -0.12 10.76
CA GLN A 97 2.94 -0.70 11.17
C GLN A 97 2.25 0.26 12.13
N ILE A 98 0.92 0.33 12.06
CA ILE A 98 0.09 1.10 13.01
C ILE A 98 -1.05 0.18 13.44
N VAL A 99 -1.25 0.05 14.75
CA VAL A 99 -2.36 -0.71 15.32
C VAL A 99 -3.57 0.22 15.47
N PHE A 100 -4.75 -0.31 15.18
CA PHE A 100 -6.03 0.37 15.40
C PHE A 100 -6.96 -0.60 16.13
N ALA A 101 -7.82 -0.09 17.02
CA ALA A 101 -8.85 -0.93 17.64
C ALA A 101 -9.87 -1.40 16.59
N LEU A 102 -10.67 -2.42 16.92
CA LEU A 102 -11.66 -3.00 16.01
C LEU A 102 -12.68 -1.96 15.51
N MET A 103 -13.03 -0.99 16.36
CA MET A 103 -14.00 0.07 16.06
C MET A 103 -13.43 1.16 15.14
N ASP A 104 -12.10 1.33 15.13
CA ASP A 104 -11.39 2.37 14.37
C ASP A 104 -11.01 1.94 12.94
N LEU A 105 -11.60 0.85 12.44
CA LEU A 105 -11.47 0.45 11.03
C LEU A 105 -11.77 1.60 10.05
N PRO A 106 -12.80 2.46 10.24
CA PRO A 106 -13.03 3.61 9.36
C PRO A 106 -11.86 4.60 9.34
N LEU A 107 -11.19 4.81 10.48
CA LEU A 107 -10.01 5.65 10.59
C LEU A 107 -8.81 5.01 9.88
N ALA A 108 -8.56 3.72 10.11
CA ALA A 108 -7.50 2.98 9.43
C ALA A 108 -7.66 3.04 7.90
N LEU A 109 -8.88 2.83 7.38
CA LEU A 109 -9.21 2.95 5.96
C LEU A 109 -9.02 4.38 5.44
N LYS A 110 -9.39 5.40 6.22
CA LYS A 110 -9.17 6.81 5.87
C LYS A 110 -7.68 7.17 5.79
N VAL A 111 -6.86 6.69 6.73
CA VAL A 111 -5.40 6.87 6.73
C VAL A 111 -4.78 6.15 5.52
N GLN A 112 -5.12 4.88 5.28
CA GLN A 112 -4.68 4.13 4.10
C GLN A 112 -5.03 4.86 2.79
N LYS A 113 -6.28 5.32 2.63
CA LYS A 113 -6.75 6.06 1.43
C LYS A 113 -6.01 7.39 1.25
N THR A 114 -5.71 8.10 2.34
CA THR A 114 -4.98 9.38 2.30
C THR A 114 -3.51 9.18 1.93
N LEU A 115 -2.90 8.08 2.40
CA LEU A 115 -1.53 7.72 2.07
C LEU A 115 -1.40 7.09 0.67
N GLY A 116 -2.44 6.40 0.16
CA GLY A 116 -2.41 5.72 -1.13
C GLY A 116 -1.51 4.47 -1.17
N HIS A 117 -1.04 4.01 -0.01
CA HIS A 117 -0.14 2.85 0.12
C HIS A 117 -0.47 2.04 1.38
N GLY A 118 0.05 0.81 1.42
CA GLY A 118 -0.09 -0.11 2.55
C GLY A 118 -1.36 -0.95 2.50
N SER A 119 -1.45 -1.90 3.42
CA SER A 119 -2.54 -2.88 3.55
C SER A 119 -3.03 -2.97 4.99
N ILE A 120 -4.32 -3.23 5.18
CA ILE A 120 -4.92 -3.44 6.50
C ILE A 120 -5.21 -4.94 6.67
N SER A 121 -4.89 -5.48 7.84
CA SER A 121 -5.14 -6.89 8.19
C SER A 121 -5.82 -7.00 9.56
N ARG A 122 -6.79 -7.90 9.70
CA ARG A 122 -7.47 -8.16 10.99
C ARG A 122 -6.66 -9.15 11.82
N LYS A 123 -6.31 -8.79 13.05
CA LYS A 123 -5.61 -9.69 13.96
C LYS A 123 -6.62 -10.60 14.66
N LYS A 124 -6.89 -11.80 14.14
CA LYS A 124 -7.99 -12.68 14.61
C LYS A 124 -8.06 -12.89 16.13
N SER A 125 -6.93 -12.90 16.82
CA SER A 125 -6.84 -13.11 18.27
C SER A 125 -6.96 -11.84 19.13
N GLN A 126 -7.15 -10.66 18.53
CA GLN A 126 -7.29 -9.39 19.24
C GLN A 126 -8.39 -8.54 18.59
N ALA A 127 -9.04 -7.66 19.35
CA ALA A 127 -10.01 -6.71 18.82
C ALA A 127 -9.29 -5.54 18.11
N ALA A 128 -8.49 -5.84 17.09
CA ALA A 128 -7.60 -4.88 16.44
C ALA A 128 -7.34 -5.17 14.95
N TYR A 129 -7.03 -4.10 14.22
CA TYR A 129 -6.49 -4.11 12.86
C TYR A 129 -5.04 -3.64 12.87
N ILE A 130 -4.22 -4.19 11.99
CA ILE A 130 -2.86 -3.70 11.73
C ILE A 130 -2.82 -3.14 10.31
N PHE A 131 -2.57 -1.83 10.21
CA PHE A 131 -2.22 -1.17 8.96
C PHE A 131 -0.70 -1.27 8.76
N THR A 132 -0.25 -1.82 7.63
CA THR A 132 1.17 -2.07 7.33
C THR A 132 1.57 -1.39 6.02
N ILE A 133 2.68 -0.66 6.05
CA ILE A 133 3.35 -0.09 4.87
C ILE A 133 4.73 -0.73 4.75
N ASN A 134 4.95 -1.49 3.69
CA ASN A 134 6.22 -2.16 3.38
C ASN A 134 6.70 -1.91 1.94
N SER A 135 5.93 -1.21 1.10
CA SER A 135 6.35 -0.80 -0.23
C SER A 135 7.40 0.32 -0.14
N ARG A 136 8.41 0.29 -1.02
CA ARG A 136 9.47 1.31 -1.07
C ARG A 136 8.89 2.73 -1.18
N GLU A 137 7.95 2.93 -2.10
CA GLU A 137 7.30 4.22 -2.33
C GLU A 137 6.51 4.69 -1.11
N GLY A 138 5.74 3.79 -0.48
CA GLY A 138 4.98 4.09 0.72
C GLY A 138 5.88 4.49 1.89
N LEU A 139 7.00 3.80 2.08
CA LEU A 139 7.98 4.12 3.14
C LEU A 139 8.68 5.46 2.89
N LEU A 140 9.08 5.75 1.64
CA LEU A 140 9.65 7.06 1.27
C LEU A 140 8.61 8.18 1.44
N LYS A 141 7.34 7.93 1.12
CA LYS A 141 6.25 8.87 1.39
C LYS A 141 6.10 9.12 2.90
N ILE A 142 6.08 8.08 3.74
CA ILE A 142 6.05 8.25 5.20
C ILE A 142 7.23 9.10 5.68
N ILE A 143 8.46 8.78 5.29
CA ILE A 143 9.66 9.58 5.64
C ILE A 143 9.43 11.05 5.28
N ASN A 144 9.09 11.36 4.04
CA ASN A 144 8.92 12.74 3.58
C ASN A 144 7.80 13.49 4.33
N LEU A 145 6.72 12.80 4.71
CA LEU A 145 5.64 13.41 5.48
C LEU A 145 6.07 13.68 6.93
N VAL A 146 6.73 12.75 7.63
CA VAL A 146 6.95 12.83 9.09
C VAL A 146 8.35 13.28 9.54
N ASN A 147 9.32 13.36 8.63
CA ASN A 147 10.66 13.87 8.94
C ASN A 147 10.57 15.29 9.53
N GLY A 148 11.33 15.55 10.60
CA GLY A 148 11.29 16.80 11.39
C GLY A 148 10.02 17.04 12.22
N LYS A 149 9.13 16.06 12.38
CA LYS A 149 7.81 16.22 13.08
C LYS A 149 7.62 15.30 14.29
N PHE A 150 8.57 14.40 14.55
CA PHE A 150 8.55 13.54 15.73
C PHE A 150 8.95 14.33 16.98
N LYS A 151 8.27 14.10 18.11
CA LYS A 151 8.51 14.76 19.40
C LYS A 151 8.97 13.83 20.52
N THR A 152 9.02 12.52 20.29
CA THR A 152 9.54 11.51 21.24
C THR A 152 10.88 10.94 20.74
N ASP A 153 11.48 10.04 21.53
CA ASP A 153 12.74 9.38 21.16
C ASP A 153 12.55 8.25 20.13
N LYS A 154 11.30 7.95 19.75
CA LYS A 154 10.96 7.06 18.62
C LYS A 154 11.52 7.58 17.29
N ILE A 155 11.95 8.84 17.22
CA ILE A 155 12.70 9.41 16.09
C ILE A 155 13.97 8.61 15.76
N ALA A 156 14.60 7.94 16.74
CA ALA A 156 15.74 7.07 16.50
C ALA A 156 15.41 5.88 15.56
N ALA A 157 14.15 5.41 15.56
CA ALA A 157 13.71 4.38 14.62
C ALA A 157 13.45 4.94 13.20
N LEU A 158 13.01 6.20 13.11
CA LEU A 158 12.89 6.92 11.84
C LEU A 158 14.28 7.18 11.22
N TYR A 159 15.28 7.57 12.01
CA TYR A 159 16.66 7.74 11.53
C TYR A 159 17.23 6.44 10.96
N LYS A 160 17.08 5.30 11.66
CA LYS A 160 17.47 3.98 11.14
C LYS A 160 16.79 3.65 9.80
N LEU A 161 15.53 4.05 9.61
CA LEU A 161 14.80 3.86 8.36
C LEU A 161 15.35 4.76 7.24
N ILE A 162 15.70 6.02 7.55
CA ILE A 162 16.33 6.95 6.61
C ILE A 162 17.71 6.44 6.18
N GLU A 163 18.55 6.04 7.14
CA GLU A 163 19.89 5.45 6.91
C GLU A 163 19.83 4.19 6.03
N TRP A 164 18.85 3.31 6.27
CA TRP A 164 18.62 2.13 5.43
C TRP A 164 18.39 2.46 3.95
N TYR A 165 17.79 3.62 3.65
CA TYR A 165 17.65 4.12 2.28
C TYR A 165 18.88 4.93 1.81
N LYS A 166 19.60 5.64 2.68
CA LYS A 166 20.88 6.29 2.34
C LYS A 166 21.90 5.30 1.80
N VAL A 167 22.08 4.17 2.49
CA VAL A 167 23.00 3.09 2.08
C VAL A 167 22.60 2.47 0.72
N LYS A 168 21.38 2.73 0.23
CA LYS A 168 20.89 2.31 -1.09
C LYS A 168 20.99 3.43 -2.16
N GLY A 169 21.72 4.50 -1.87
CA GLY A 169 21.98 5.60 -2.80
C GLY A 169 20.87 6.66 -2.87
N LEU A 170 20.04 6.81 -1.83
CA LEU A 170 19.06 7.90 -1.76
C LEU A 170 19.58 9.06 -0.90
N THR A 171 19.58 10.27 -1.46
CA THR A 171 19.80 11.50 -0.71
C THR A 171 18.53 11.85 0.08
N LEU A 172 18.63 11.79 1.40
CA LEU A 172 17.57 12.12 2.36
C LEU A 172 18.20 12.88 3.53
N ASP A 173 17.55 13.90 4.06
CA ASP A 173 18.08 14.63 5.22
C ASP A 173 17.64 13.97 6.54
N LEU A 174 18.49 13.98 7.56
CA LEU A 174 18.07 13.68 8.93
C LEU A 174 17.71 15.01 9.57
N LEU A 175 16.42 15.33 9.62
CA LEU A 175 15.94 16.55 10.28
C LEU A 175 15.85 16.32 11.79
N PRO A 176 16.16 17.32 12.63
CA PRO A 176 16.14 17.18 14.08
C PRO A 176 14.74 16.91 14.64
N LYS A 177 14.72 16.49 15.91
CA LYS A 177 13.50 16.33 16.71
C LYS A 177 12.71 17.64 16.75
N CYS A 178 11.39 17.54 16.64
CA CYS A 178 10.49 18.70 16.51
C CYS A 178 10.35 19.43 17.85
N THR A 179 10.66 20.73 17.87
CA THR A 179 10.69 21.57 19.08
C THR A 179 9.45 22.46 19.26
N ILE A 180 8.51 22.46 18.31
CA ILE A 180 7.31 23.31 18.38
C ILE A 180 6.41 22.90 19.57
N PRO A 181 5.70 23.85 20.22
CA PRO A 181 4.81 23.53 21.35
C PRO A 181 3.73 22.49 21.00
N LEU A 182 3.21 21.80 22.02
CA LEU A 182 2.20 20.74 21.83
C LEU A 182 0.90 21.27 21.20
N ASN A 183 0.42 22.43 21.67
CA ASN A 183 -0.79 23.09 21.18
C ASN A 183 -0.63 23.76 19.79
N SER A 184 0.58 23.88 19.27
CA SER A 184 0.87 24.51 17.97
C SER A 184 0.80 23.54 16.79
N SER A 185 0.35 22.30 17.00
CA SER A 185 0.28 21.27 15.97
C SER A 185 -0.76 20.20 16.30
N SER A 186 -1.30 19.55 15.28
CA SER A 186 -2.15 18.36 15.39
C SER A 186 -1.42 17.08 15.81
N TRP A 187 -0.16 17.17 16.25
CA TRP A 187 0.65 16.01 16.65
C TRP A 187 0.01 15.23 17.80
N LEU A 188 -0.47 15.93 18.84
CA LEU A 188 -1.09 15.28 19.99
C LEU A 188 -2.40 14.56 19.63
N ALA A 189 -3.12 15.03 18.61
CA ALA A 189 -4.34 14.39 18.13
C ALA A 189 -4.09 13.05 17.39
N GLY A 190 -2.83 12.68 17.15
CA GLY A 190 -2.46 11.37 16.61
C GLY A 190 -2.51 10.23 17.64
N PHE A 191 -2.55 10.56 18.94
CA PHE A 191 -2.71 9.58 20.01
C PHE A 191 -4.21 9.30 20.15
N ILE A 192 -4.61 8.05 19.87
CA ILE A 192 -6.00 7.58 19.77
C ILE A 192 -6.26 6.41 20.72
#